data_AF-A0A8H4AG38-F1
#
_entry.id   AF-A0A8H4AG38-F1
#
_cell.length_a   1.000
_cell.length_b   1.000
_cell.length_c   1.000
_cell.angle_alpha   90.00
_cell.angle_beta   90.00
_cell.angle_gamma   90.00
#
_symmetry.space_group_name_H-M   'P 1'
#
loop_
_entity.id
_entity.type
_entity.pdbx_description
1 polymer ?
#
loop_
_entity_poly.entity_id
_entity_poly.type
_entity_poly.pdbx_seq_one_letter_code
_entity_poly.pdbx_strand_id
1 'polypeptide(L)'
;MRNLKKIHGFNGLLHVQDPQNGVYDIMSDLIDAVKNLGIPYNNDFNGEKQNSVGRYQTTNEKGKGCSLADVYFRDALKKVEFHPGQN
;
A
#
# COMPACT_ATOMS: atom_id res chain seq x y z
N MET A 1 3.34 1.99 -18.95
CA MET A 1 2.42 0.88 -18.63
C MET A 1 3.03 -0.53 -18.75
N ARG A 2 4.04 -0.81 -19.61
CA ARG A 2 4.63 -2.17 -19.72
C ARG A 2 5.47 -2.65 -18.52
N ASN A 3 6.12 -1.75 -17.77
CA ASN A 3 6.95 -2.15 -16.62
C ASN A 3 6.17 -2.44 -15.33
N LEU A 4 5.01 -1.80 -15.12
CA LEU A 4 4.20 -2.01 -13.91
C LEU A 4 3.76 -3.48 -13.75
N LYS A 5 3.39 -4.15 -14.85
CA LYS A 5 2.96 -5.57 -14.83
C LYS A 5 4.03 -6.58 -14.42
N LYS A 6 5.33 -6.23 -14.44
CA LYS A 6 6.39 -7.17 -14.06
C LYS A 6 6.57 -7.31 -12.55
N ILE A 7 6.34 -6.23 -11.82
CA ILE A 7 6.66 -6.12 -10.39
C ILE A 7 5.45 -5.72 -9.52
N HIS A 8 4.29 -5.48 -10.15
CA HIS A 8 3.02 -5.27 -9.45
C HIS A 8 2.02 -6.37 -9.78
N GLY A 9 1.33 -6.87 -8.75
CA GLY A 9 0.19 -7.76 -8.89
C GLY A 9 -1.12 -6.99 -9.09
N PHE A 10 -2.03 -7.50 -9.93
CA PHE A 10 -3.29 -6.81 -10.26
C PHE A 10 -4.56 -7.59 -9.90
N ASN A 11 -4.45 -8.87 -9.54
CA ASN A 11 -5.58 -9.76 -9.27
C ASN A 11 -5.54 -10.35 -7.85
N GLY A 12 -4.78 -9.73 -6.95
CA GLY A 12 -4.73 -10.11 -5.54
C GLY A 12 -5.92 -9.56 -4.77
N LEU A 13 -6.24 -10.18 -3.63
CA LEU A 13 -7.31 -9.72 -2.74
C LEU A 13 -6.90 -8.48 -1.94
N LEU A 14 -5.59 -8.26 -1.75
CA LEU A 14 -5.07 -7.12 -1.01
C LEU A 14 -5.05 -5.87 -1.89
N HIS A 15 -5.75 -4.82 -1.46
CA HIS A 15 -5.75 -3.54 -2.18
C HIS A 15 -4.56 -2.68 -1.76
N VAL A 16 -3.80 -2.21 -2.75
CA VAL A 16 -2.69 -1.26 -2.58
C VAL A 16 -2.99 -0.05 -3.46
N GLN A 17 -2.94 1.14 -2.87
CA GLN A 17 -3.25 2.39 -3.55
C GLN A 17 -2.31 3.51 -3.11
N ASP A 18 -2.17 4.53 -3.95
CA ASP A 18 -1.59 5.80 -3.53
C ASP A 18 -2.47 6.43 -2.42
N PRO A 19 -1.86 7.17 -1.48
CA PRO A 19 -2.62 7.87 -0.44
C PRO A 19 -3.61 8.86 -1.09
N GLN A 20 -4.88 8.78 -0.67
CA GLN A 20 -5.96 9.61 -1.22
C GLN A 20 -6.05 11.00 -0.59
N ASN A 21 -5.50 11.15 0.62
CA ASN A 21 -5.38 12.46 1.24
C ASN A 21 -4.32 13.22 0.44
N GLY A 22 -4.65 14.44 0.01
CA GLY A 22 -3.73 15.30 -0.75
C GLY A 22 -2.36 15.44 -0.06
N VAL A 23 -1.39 15.95 -0.80
CA VAL A 23 -0.04 16.16 -0.24
C VAL A 23 -0.11 17.33 0.74
N TYR A 24 0.13 17.07 2.02
CA TYR A 24 0.35 18.12 3.00
C TYR A 24 1.63 18.89 2.64
N ASP A 25 1.60 20.21 2.73
CA ASP A 25 2.74 21.07 2.33
C ASP A 25 4.06 20.64 2.98
N ILE A 26 4.03 20.28 4.26
CA ILE A 26 5.21 19.79 4.99
C ILE A 26 5.86 18.55 4.35
N MET A 27 5.07 17.68 3.69
CA MET A 27 5.61 16.50 3.01
C MET A 27 6.29 16.90 1.70
N SER A 28 5.76 17.89 0.99
CA SER A 28 6.41 18.46 -0.21
C SER A 28 7.74 19.09 0.17
N ASP A 29 7.75 19.93 1.21
CA ASP A 29 8.97 20.60 1.70
C ASP A 29 10.04 19.58 2.13
N LEU A 30 9.63 18.50 2.81
CA LEU A 30 10.54 17.42 3.19
C LEU A 30 11.14 16.72 1.97
N ILE A 31 10.33 16.39 0.97
CA ILE A 31 10.80 15.77 -0.27
C ILE A 31 11.81 16.68 -0.98
N ASP A 32 11.55 17.98 -1.06
CA ASP A 32 12.45 18.93 -1.70
C ASP A 32 13.75 19.13 -0.91
N ALA A 33 13.69 19.20 0.42
CA ALA A 33 14.88 19.25 1.27
C ALA A 33 15.77 18.01 1.07
N VAL A 34 15.17 16.82 1.01
CA VAL A 34 15.91 15.56 0.81
C VAL A 34 16.48 15.45 -0.60
N LYS A 35 15.76 15.94 -1.62
CA LYS A 35 16.30 16.06 -2.99
C LYS A 35 17.53 16.97 -3.05
N ASN A 36 17.54 18.07 -2.29
CA ASN A 36 18.69 18.98 -2.21
C ASN A 36 19.92 18.32 -1.56
N LEU A 37 19.74 17.26 -0.77
CA LEU A 37 20.83 16.44 -0.23
C LEU A 37 21.31 15.36 -1.22
N GLY A 38 20.78 15.33 -2.44
CA GLY A 38 21.16 14.39 -3.49
C GLY A 38 20.46 13.03 -3.44
N ILE A 39 19.48 12.85 -2.54
CA ILE A 39 18.69 11.62 -2.49
C ILE A 39 17.60 11.69 -3.58
N PRO A 40 17.50 10.70 -4.48
CA PRO A 40 16.57 10.75 -5.59
C PRO A 40 15.12 10.59 -5.14
N TYR A 41 14.21 11.26 -5.83
CA TYR A 41 12.78 11.03 -5.68
C TYR A 41 12.35 9.70 -6.31
N ASN A 42 11.42 9.01 -5.66
CA ASN A 42 10.80 7.78 -6.14
C ASN A 42 9.29 7.80 -5.92
N ASN A 43 8.54 7.47 -6.97
CA ASN A 43 7.09 7.35 -6.94
C ASN A 43 6.61 5.90 -6.88
N ASP A 44 7.51 4.92 -6.83
CA ASP A 44 7.19 3.50 -6.77
C ASP A 44 8.23 2.74 -5.94
N PHE A 45 8.01 2.68 -4.63
CA PHE A 45 8.85 1.91 -3.71
C PHE A 45 8.70 0.40 -3.88
N ASN A 46 7.63 -0.06 -4.51
CA ASN A 46 7.43 -1.47 -4.86
C ASN A 46 7.98 -1.77 -6.27
N GLY A 47 8.68 -0.79 -6.86
CA GLY A 47 9.34 -0.88 -8.14
C GLY A 47 10.73 -1.51 -8.07
N GLU A 48 11.58 -1.18 -9.06
CA GLU A 48 12.94 -1.74 -9.15
C GLU A 48 13.89 -1.20 -8.07
N LYS A 49 13.57 -0.07 -7.44
CA LYS A 49 14.44 0.61 -6.45
C LYS A 49 13.63 1.04 -5.24
N GLN A 50 14.14 0.73 -4.06
CA GLN A 50 13.54 1.12 -2.77
C GLN A 50 14.22 2.35 -2.14
N ASN A 51 15.55 2.42 -2.19
CA ASN A 51 16.29 3.49 -1.49
C ASN A 51 16.14 4.85 -2.19
N SER A 52 15.36 5.75 -1.60
CA SER A 52 14.92 7.03 -2.19
C SER A 52 14.00 7.79 -1.24
N VAL A 53 13.54 8.98 -1.66
CA VAL A 53 12.49 9.75 -0.98
C VAL A 53 11.23 9.83 -1.82
N GLY A 54 10.06 9.85 -1.20
CA GLY A 54 8.80 10.01 -1.92
C GLY A 54 7.59 9.53 -1.15
N ARG A 55 6.48 9.35 -1.85
CA ARG A 55 5.22 8.88 -1.26
C ARG A 55 5.13 7.37 -1.37
N TYR A 56 4.80 6.72 -0.25
CA TYR A 56 4.59 5.29 -0.22
C TYR A 56 3.12 4.96 -0.43
N GLN A 57 2.88 3.82 -1.07
CA GLN A 57 1.54 3.27 -1.24
C GLN A 57 1.04 2.68 0.08
N THR A 58 -0.28 2.69 0.26
CA THR A 58 -0.95 2.20 1.46
C THR A 58 -1.82 1.01 1.15
N THR A 59 -1.98 0.14 2.14
CA THR A 59 -2.88 -1.02 2.07
C THR A 59 -4.30 -0.59 2.45
N ASN A 60 -4.91 0.21 1.60
CA ASN A 60 -6.23 0.78 1.80
C ASN A 60 -7.09 0.53 0.57
N GLU A 61 -8.41 0.38 0.74
CA GLU A 61 -9.38 0.37 -0.35
C GLU A 61 -10.37 1.51 -0.12
N LYS A 62 -10.51 2.44 -1.08
CA LYS A 62 -11.45 3.57 -0.99
C LYS A 62 -11.27 4.40 0.30
N GLY A 63 -10.02 4.58 0.71
CA GLY A 63 -9.64 5.34 1.90
C GLY A 63 -9.80 4.61 3.24
N LYS A 64 -10.27 3.35 3.23
CA LYS A 64 -10.37 2.51 4.44
C LYS A 64 -9.23 1.51 4.50
N GLY A 65 -8.74 1.21 5.70
CA GLY A 65 -7.72 0.17 5.87
C GLY A 65 -8.21 -1.17 5.31
N CYS A 66 -7.34 -1.85 4.59
CA CYS A 66 -7.60 -3.13 3.94
C CYS A 66 -6.78 -4.21 4.65
N SER A 67 -7.28 -4.73 5.77
CA SER A 67 -6.54 -5.71 6.58
C SER A 67 -6.55 -7.10 5.95
N LEU A 68 -5.64 -7.98 6.42
CA LEU A 68 -5.65 -9.40 6.05
C LEU A 68 -7.02 -10.05 6.32
N ALA A 69 -7.63 -9.72 7.47
CA ALA A 69 -8.93 -10.26 7.86
C ALA A 69 -10.05 -9.79 6.91
N ASP A 70 -10.01 -8.53 6.47
CA ASP A 70 -11.01 -7.96 5.56
C ASP A 70 -11.06 -8.68 4.22
N VAL A 71 -9.90 -9.09 3.70
CA VAL A 71 -9.80 -9.58 2.32
C VAL A 71 -9.61 -11.09 2.19
N TYR A 72 -8.93 -11.74 3.14
CA TYR A 72 -8.74 -13.20 3.09
C TYR A 72 -9.73 -13.95 3.98
N PHE A 73 -9.99 -13.46 5.20
CA PHE A 73 -10.82 -14.20 6.14
C PHE A 73 -12.31 -14.00 5.93
N ARG A 74 -12.76 -12.86 5.41
CA ARG A 74 -14.19 -12.60 5.18
C ARG A 74 -14.90 -13.71 4.40
N ASP A 75 -14.27 -14.27 3.37
CA ASP A 75 -14.85 -15.37 2.59
C ASP A 75 -14.48 -16.75 3.12
N ALA A 76 -13.28 -16.91 3.70
CA ALA A 76 -12.87 -18.18 4.31
C ALA A 76 -13.75 -18.52 5.53
N LEU A 77 -14.07 -17.55 6.39
CA LEU A 77 -14.88 -17.73 7.59
C LEU A 77 -16.32 -18.17 7.29
N LYS A 78 -16.85 -17.88 6.09
CA LYS A 78 -18.17 -18.40 5.65
C LYS A 78 -18.18 -19.91 5.45
N LYS A 79 -17.01 -20.53 5.32
CA LYS A 79 -16.84 -21.96 5.02
C LYS A 79 -16.41 -22.79 6.23
N VAL A 80 -16.31 -22.17 7.40
CA VAL A 80 -15.85 -22.82 8.63
C VAL A 80 -16.99 -22.80 9.63
N GLU A 81 -17.34 -23.96 10.18
CA GLU A 81 -18.18 -24.03 11.36
C GLU A 81 -17.34 -23.62 12.57
N PHE A 82 -17.73 -22.53 13.22
CA PHE A 82 -17.16 -22.18 14.51
C PHE A 82 -17.75 -23.10 15.55
N HIS A 83 -16.91 -23.96 16.12
CA HIS A 83 -17.25 -24.63 17.37
C HIS A 83 -17.15 -23.59 18.49
N PRO A 84 -18.25 -23.21 19.15
CA PRO A 84 -18.16 -22.37 20.32
C PRO A 84 -17.31 -23.12 21.34
N GLY A 85 -16.21 -22.51 21.78
CA GLY A 85 -15.35 -23.08 22.81
C GLY A 85 -16.20 -23.47 24.01
N GLN A 86 -15.97 -24.69 24.53
CA GLN A 86 -16.60 -25.15 25.77
C GLN A 86 -16.07 -24.23 26.88
N ASN A 87 -16.89 -23.27 27.31
CA ASN A 87 -16.69 -22.53 28.55
C ASN A 87 -17.18 -23.36 29.73
#